data_AF-A0A8J6EBA0-F1
#
_entry.id   AF-A0A8J6EBA0-F1
#
_cell.length_a   1.000
_cell.length_b   1.000
_cell.length_c   1.000
_cell.angle_alpha   90.00
_cell.angle_beta   90.00
_cell.angle_gamma   90.00
#
_symmetry.space_group_name_H-M   'P 1'
#
loop_
_entity.id
_entity.type
_entity.pdbx_description
1 polymer ?
#
loop_
_entity_poly.entity_id
_entity_poly.type
_entity_poly.pdbx_seq_one_letter_code
_entity_poly.pdbx_strand_id
1 'polypeptide(L)'
;MRSHVNSRWFLYRKYIDNTLHMLMPSTFIPLYSMVTFTRIRYHKVVLQWKWQNRVINAGLVTFGCIMTCWGTYLLIKYFPQIIKNETFTQLAFHFSTMRFQSPRNFKNFL
;
A
#
# COMPACT_ATOMS: atom_id res chain seq x y z
N MET A 1 13.02 27.40 9.27
CA MET A 1 13.10 26.35 10.31
C MET A 1 11.73 25.98 10.89
N ARG A 2 10.93 26.89 11.46
CA ARG A 2 9.66 26.55 12.15
C ARG A 2 8.55 25.90 11.30
N SER A 3 8.39 26.27 10.03
CA SER A 3 7.29 25.76 9.18
C SER A 3 7.45 24.29 8.78
N HIS A 4 8.69 23.79 8.68
CA HIS A 4 8.94 22.43 8.20
C HIS A 4 8.82 21.39 9.32
N VAL A 5 9.14 21.76 10.56
CA VAL A 5 9.16 20.85 11.72
C VAL A 5 7.77 20.34 12.10
N ASN A 6 6.71 21.10 11.78
CA ASN A 6 5.33 20.72 12.06
C ASN A 6 4.59 20.17 10.82
N SER A 7 5.31 19.98 9.71
CA SER A 7 4.73 19.37 8.52
C SER A 7 4.47 17.88 8.76
N ARG A 8 3.36 17.37 8.22
CA ARG A 8 3.04 15.93 8.29
C ARG A 8 4.15 15.08 7.67
N TRP A 9 4.80 15.58 6.62
CA TRP A 9 5.95 14.93 6.00
C TRP A 9 7.14 14.80 6.95
N PHE A 10 7.46 15.85 7.71
CA PHE A 10 8.54 15.81 8.70
C PHE A 10 8.27 14.79 9.80
N LEU A 11 7.04 14.75 10.33
CA LEU A 11 6.63 13.75 11.32
C LEU A 11 6.72 12.33 10.75
N TYR A 12 6.20 12.11 9.55
CA TYR A 12 6.28 10.81 8.87
C TYR A 12 7.72 10.34 8.66
N ARG A 13 8.60 11.23 8.17
CA ARG A 13 10.02 10.92 8.00
C ARG A 13 10.69 10.58 9.34
N LYS A 14 10.37 11.33 10.39
CA LYS A 14 10.87 11.06 11.74
C LYS A 14 10.45 9.68 12.25
N TYR A 15 9.22 9.25 11.98
CA TYR A 15 8.77 7.90 12.32
C TYR A 15 9.53 6.84 11.55
N ILE A 16 9.74 7.01 10.23
CA ILE A 16 10.56 6.08 9.43
C ILE A 16 11.98 6.00 9.98
N ASP A 17 12.61 7.14 10.26
CA ASP A 17 13.99 7.16 10.76
C ASP A 17 14.09 6.44 12.12
N ASN A 18 13.10 6.61 12.99
CA ASN A 18 13.03 5.92 14.28
C ASN A 18 12.78 4.41 14.13
N THR A 19 11.90 3.98 13.22
CA THR A 19 11.65 2.55 12.99
C THR A 19 12.86 1.87 12.37
N LEU A 20 13.55 2.53 11.43
CA LEU A 20 14.80 2.04 10.87
C LEU A 20 15.91 1.93 11.92
N HIS A 21 16.01 2.91 12.81
CA HIS A 21 16.96 2.86 13.93
C HIS A 21 16.65 1.71 14.88
N MET A 22 15.38 1.47 15.18
CA MET A 22 14.96 0.34 16.03
C MET A 22 15.28 -1.02 15.41
N LEU A 23 15.13 -1.15 14.08
CA LEU A 23 15.43 -2.39 13.36
C LEU A 23 16.94 -2.59 13.14
N MET A 24 17.66 -1.52 12.81
CA MET A 24 19.08 -1.55 12.45
C MET A 24 19.84 -0.40 13.12
N PRO A 25 20.08 -0.48 14.45
CA PRO A 25 20.64 0.61 15.22
C PRO A 25 22.08 0.97 14.83
N SER A 26 22.84 0.02 14.29
CA SER A 26 24.22 0.22 13.84
C SER A 26 24.33 0.89 12.46
N THR A 27 23.31 0.75 11.61
CA THR A 27 23.34 1.26 10.23
C THR A 27 22.63 2.61 10.11
N PHE A 28 21.48 2.75 10.75
CA PHE A 28 20.66 3.97 10.72
C PHE A 28 20.71 4.67 12.05
N ILE A 29 21.76 5.47 12.25
CA ILE A 29 21.94 6.27 13.46
C ILE A 29 21.36 7.66 13.20
N PRO A 30 20.49 8.20 14.09
CA PRO A 30 19.95 9.54 13.90
C PRO A 30 21.08 10.58 13.96
N LEU A 31 20.95 11.63 13.13
CA LEU A 31 21.96 12.69 12.99
C LEU A 31 22.34 13.31 14.34
N TYR A 32 21.35 13.54 15.19
CA TYR A 32 21.55 14.07 16.54
C TYR A 32 22.52 13.23 17.34
N SER A 33 22.27 11.91 17.46
CA SER A 33 23.11 11.01 18.26
C SER A 33 24.53 10.88 17.71
N MET A 34 24.70 10.92 16.38
CA MET A 34 26.03 10.90 15.77
C MET A 34 26.85 12.12 16.17
N VAL A 35 26.24 13.31 16.21
CA VAL A 35 26.96 14.55 16.52
C VAL A 35 27.20 14.71 18.03
N THR A 36 26.24 14.30 18.88
CA THR A 36 26.31 14.60 20.32
C THR A 36 27.07 13.55 21.13
N PHE A 37 26.91 12.27 20.81
CA PHE A 37 27.41 11.17 21.64
C PHE A 37 28.65 10.48 21.06
N THR A 38 29.11 10.89 19.88
CA THR A 38 30.29 10.30 19.23
C THR A 38 31.36 11.34 18.93
N ARG A 39 32.62 10.89 18.79
CA ARG A 39 33.76 11.74 18.40
C ARG A 39 34.03 11.71 16.89
N ILE A 40 33.05 11.32 16.09
CA ILE A 40 33.17 11.24 14.63
C ILE A 40 33.32 12.65 14.06
N ARG A 41 34.21 12.81 13.08
CA ARG A 41 34.44 14.10 12.40
C ARG A 41 33.19 14.53 11.65
N TYR A 42 32.85 15.81 11.70
CA TYR A 42 31.61 16.35 11.11
C TYR A 42 31.41 16.00 9.63
N HIS A 43 32.47 16.08 8.81
CA HIS A 43 32.39 15.73 7.38
C HIS A 43 31.97 14.27 7.15
N LYS A 44 32.37 13.34 8.02
CA LYS A 44 31.95 11.93 7.94
C LYS A 44 30.49 11.77 8.33
N VAL A 45 30.05 12.47 9.38
CA VAL A 45 28.64 12.44 9.82
C VAL A 45 27.72 12.94 8.70
N VAL A 46 28.07 14.06 8.05
CA VAL A 46 27.29 14.60 6.94
C VAL A 46 27.26 13.64 5.75
N LEU A 47 28.38 12.98 5.43
CA LEU A 47 28.45 12.00 4.35
C LEU A 47 27.53 10.80 4.63
N GLN A 48 27.58 10.26 5.85
CA GLN A 48 26.74 9.14 6.28
C GLN A 48 25.26 9.52 6.26
N TRP A 49 24.90 10.70 6.78
CA TRP A 49 23.53 11.20 6.74
C TRP A 49 23.00 11.37 5.31
N LYS A 50 23.82 11.92 4.39
CA LYS A 50 23.46 12.02 2.97
C LYS A 50 23.27 10.64 2.32
N TRP A 51 24.09 9.66 2.68
CA TRP A 51 23.93 8.29 2.19
C TRP A 51 22.66 7.64 2.74
N GLN A 52 22.40 7.73 4.04
CA GLN A 52 21.16 7.22 4.67
C GLN A 52 19.92 7.84 4.01
N ASN A 53 19.92 9.15 3.77
CA ASN A 53 18.81 9.81 3.10
C ASN A 53 18.56 9.32 1.68
N ARG A 54 19.63 9.04 0.92
CA ARG A 54 19.52 8.45 -0.42
C ARG A 54 18.93 7.04 -0.36
N VAL A 55 19.37 6.21 0.59
CA VAL A 55 18.85 4.85 0.76
C VAL A 55 17.38 4.85 1.13
N ILE A 56 16.95 5.71 2.06
CA ILE A 56 15.54 5.79 2.45
C ILE A 56 14.65 6.26 1.28
N ASN A 57 15.10 7.28 0.54
CA ASN A 57 14.34 7.76 -0.61
C ASN A 57 14.26 6.69 -1.72
N ALA A 58 15.37 6.01 -2.02
CA ALA A 58 15.38 4.91 -2.97
C ALA A 58 14.47 3.76 -2.50
N GLY A 59 14.53 3.39 -1.22
CA GLY A 59 13.70 2.37 -0.61
C GLY A 59 12.21 2.69 -0.69
N LEU A 60 11.81 3.94 -0.48
CA LEU A 60 10.42 4.37 -0.64
C LEU A 60 9.92 4.20 -2.08
N VAL A 61 10.74 4.57 -3.07
CA VAL A 61 10.37 4.39 -4.49
C VAL A 61 10.27 2.92 -4.86
N THR A 62 11.25 2.10 -4.48
CA THR A 62 11.24 0.67 -4.80
C THR A 62 10.07 -0.05 -4.14
N PHE A 63 9.76 0.25 -2.88
CA PHE A 63 8.55 -0.28 -2.21
C PHE A 63 7.28 0.16 -2.93
N GLY A 64 7.17 1.43 -3.34
CA GLY A 64 6.02 1.92 -4.09
C GLY A 64 5.83 1.18 -5.43
N CYS A 65 6.91 0.95 -6.17
CA CYS A 65 6.88 0.19 -7.42
C CYS A 65 6.44 -1.26 -7.19
N ILE A 66 7.01 -1.93 -6.17
CA ILE A 66 6.67 -3.33 -5.84
C ILE A 66 5.20 -3.44 -5.46
N MET A 67 4.70 -2.55 -4.59
CA MET A 67 3.29 -2.53 -4.18
C MET A 67 2.36 -2.32 -5.38
N THR A 68 2.74 -1.44 -6.31
CA THR A 68 1.96 -1.17 -7.52
C THR A 68 1.94 -2.39 -8.43
N CYS A 69 3.09 -2.99 -8.74
CA CYS A 69 3.18 -4.20 -9.57
C CYS A 69 2.44 -5.39 -8.95
N TRP A 70 2.54 -5.55 -7.62
CA TRP A 70 1.85 -6.60 -6.90
C TRP A 70 0.33 -6.40 -6.94
N GLY A 71 -0.12 -5.17 -6.68
CA GLY A 71 -1.54 -4.81 -6.74
C GLY A 71 -2.14 -5.04 -8.12
N THR A 72 -1.45 -4.62 -9.18
CA THR A 72 -1.93 -4.83 -10.56
C THR A 72 -1.97 -6.30 -10.94
N TYR A 73 -0.96 -7.09 -10.55
CA TYR A 73 -0.95 -8.54 -10.77
C TYR A 73 -2.14 -9.24 -10.10
N LEU A 74 -2.39 -8.93 -8.82
CA LEU A 74 -3.54 -9.50 -8.09
C LEU A 74 -4.86 -9.07 -8.73
N LEU A 75 -5.01 -7.80 -9.09
CA LEU A 75 -6.19 -7.29 -9.78
C LEU A 75 -6.48 -8.11 -11.04
N ILE A 76 -5.51 -8.28 -11.94
CA ILE A 76 -5.70 -9.03 -13.18
C ILE A 76 -6.12 -10.49 -12.91
N LYS A 77 -5.54 -11.12 -11.89
CA LYS A 77 -5.84 -12.53 -11.56
C LYS A 77 -7.24 -12.73 -10.99
N TYR A 78 -7.69 -11.85 -10.10
CA TYR A 78 -8.98 -11.99 -9.41
C TYR A 78 -10.16 -11.31 -10.13
N PHE A 79 -9.90 -10.32 -10.99
CA PHE A 79 -10.93 -9.62 -11.75
C PHE A 79 -11.86 -10.52 -12.59
N PRO A 80 -11.37 -11.50 -13.38
CA PRO A 80 -12.25 -12.36 -14.18
C PRO A 80 -13.12 -13.28 -13.31
N GLN A 81 -12.65 -13.67 -12.12
CA GLN A 81 -13.42 -14.48 -11.18
C GLN A 81 -14.59 -13.68 -10.58
N ILE A 82 -14.39 -12.40 -10.30
CA ILE A 82 -15.44 -11.50 -9.81
C ILE A 82 -16.55 -11.33 -10.86
N ILE A 83 -16.17 -11.03 -12.11
CA ILE A 83 -17.15 -10.83 -13.21
C ILE A 83 -17.93 -12.12 -13.50
N LYS A 84 -17.24 -13.27 -13.51
CA LYS A 84 -17.89 -14.55 -13.78
C LYS A 84 -18.89 -14.91 -12.67
N ASN A 85 -18.60 -14.61 -11.40
CA ASN A 85 -19.52 -14.88 -10.30
C ASN A 85 -20.77 -14.00 -10.36
N GLU A 86 -20.62 -12.69 -10.59
CA GLU A 86 -21.74 -11.75 -10.73
C GLU A 86 -22.67 -12.17 -11.89
N THR A 87 -22.11 -12.46 -13.06
CA THR A 87 -22.88 -12.93 -14.23
C THR A 87 -23.55 -14.29 -13.99
N PHE A 88 -22.89 -15.23 -13.33
CA PHE A 88 -23.49 -16.53 -12.99
C PHE A 88 -24.64 -16.39 -11.99
N THR A 89 -24.51 -15.52 -10.99
CA THR A 89 -25.60 -15.27 -10.03
C THR A 89 -26.81 -14.62 -10.68
N GLN A 90 -26.61 -13.65 -11.59
CA GLN A 90 -27.73 -13.05 -12.32
C GLN A 90 -28.40 -14.04 -13.29
N LEU A 91 -27.63 -14.86 -13.99
CA LEU A 91 -28.17 -15.94 -14.83
C LEU A 91 -28.92 -16.99 -14.02
N ALA A 92 -28.38 -17.43 -12.87
CA ALA A 92 -29.04 -18.38 -11.99
C ALA A 92 -30.34 -17.82 -11.37
N PHE A 93 -30.34 -16.53 -11.01
CA PHE A 93 -31.54 -15.83 -10.54
C PHE A 93 -32.59 -15.71 -11.67
N HIS A 94 -32.17 -15.38 -12.88
CA HIS A 94 -33.08 -15.31 -14.03
C HIS A 94 -33.68 -16.69 -14.38
N PHE A 95 -32.88 -17.76 -14.40
CA PHE A 95 -33.38 -19.12 -14.64
C PHE A 95 -34.33 -19.63 -13.55
N SER A 96 -34.13 -19.23 -12.29
CA SER A 96 -35.07 -19.56 -11.21
C SER A 96 -36.39 -18.80 -11.34
N THR A 97 -36.38 -17.55 -11.83
CA THR A 97 -37.62 -16.81 -12.14
C THR A 97 -38.37 -17.36 -13.36
N MET A 98 -37.67 -17.87 -14.39
CA MET A 98 -38.32 -18.47 -15.56
C MET A 98 -39.03 -19.78 -15.25
N ARG A 99 -38.49 -20.61 -14.33
CA ARG A 99 -39.14 -21.86 -13.92
C ARG A 99 -40.44 -21.66 -13.12
N PHE A 100 -40.76 -20.43 -12.72
CA PHE A 100 -41.95 -20.13 -11.91
C PHE A 100 -43.13 -19.53 -12.71
N GLN A 101 -42.97 -19.31 -14.03
CA GLN A 101 -44.07 -18.89 -14.90
C GLN A 101 -44.84 -20.12 -15.41
N SER A 102 -45.50 -20.86 -14.51
CA SER A 102 -46.52 -21.84 -14.93
C SER A 102 -47.71 -21.09 -15.54
N PRO A 103 -48.23 -21.50 -16.71
CA PRO A 103 -49.39 -20.86 -17.32
C PRO A 103 -50.61 -21.06 -16.42
N ARG A 104 -50.99 -20.03 -15.67
CA ARG A 104 -52.27 -20.00 -14.97
C ARG A 104 -53.40 -19.83 -15.99
N ASN A 105 -54.30 -20.80 -15.95
CA ASN A 105 -55.66 -20.84 -16.48
C ASN A 105 -55.87 -21.19 -17.96
N PHE A 106 -55.93 -22.51 -18.14
CA PHE A 106 -56.89 -23.21 -18.98
C PHE A 106 -58.35 -22.84 -18.57
N LYS A 107 -59.21 -22.59 -19.56
CA LYS A 107 -60.69 -22.46 -19.51
C LYS A 107 -61.26 -21.15 -18.97
N ASN A 108 -61.72 -20.30 -19.89
CA ASN A 108 -63.05 -19.66 -19.89
C ASN A 108 -63.10 -18.61 -21.00
N PHE A 109 -63.45 -19.02 -22.22
CA PHE A 109 -64.14 -18.13 -23.15
C PHE A 109 -65.14 -19.00 -23.91
N LEU A 110 -66.40 -18.65 -23.74
CA LEU A 110 -67.56 -19.14 -24.49
C LEU A 110 -67.36 -18.93 -25.99
#